data_AF-A0A101WP39-F1
#
_entry.id   AF-A0A101WP39-F1
#
_cell.length_a   1.000
_cell.length_b   1.000
_cell.length_c   1.000
_cell.angle_alpha   90.00
_cell.angle_beta   90.00
_cell.angle_gamma   90.00
#
_symmetry.space_group_name_H-M   'P 1'
#
loop_
_entity.id
_entity.type
_entity.pdbx_description
1 polymer ?
#
loop_
_entity_poly.entity_id
_entity_poly.type
_entity_poly.pdbx_seq_one_letter_code
_entity_poly.pdbx_strand_id
1 'polypeptide(L)'
;MGSKGIKAIVLDMGGPLNSAYVDKDRFMNGAKNYIKALKENPLTGQGLPALGTAMLINLTNSMGFLPTRNYSTGNFEHAESISGEHLLEIQSQRKGKNGHACLSGCAIGCSNIYNDKHSDYLTSGLEYETLALLGSNCGISSLDTIAALDKMCDDFGLDTIETGATIGVCMEAGKIGFGDEQGAIKLVEEMMAGTEFGKILGQGTVYAGKQLGVQRIPAVKGQALAGYDPRALKGTGVTFATTPIGADHTAEIYWAFRV
;
A
#
# COMPACT_ATOMS: atom_id res chain seq x y z
N MET A 1 6.59 -13.39 14.43
CA MET A 1 6.16 -14.79 14.20
C MET A 1 7.35 -15.72 13.98
N GLY A 2 8.19 -15.47 12.96
CA GLY A 2 9.35 -16.30 12.63
C GLY A 2 10.37 -16.54 13.76
N SER A 3 10.68 -15.52 14.58
CA SER A 3 11.60 -15.67 15.73
C SER A 3 11.11 -16.64 16.81
N LYS A 4 9.82 -16.98 16.80
CA LYS A 4 9.20 -17.98 17.69
C LYS A 4 9.03 -19.34 17.01
N GLY A 5 9.55 -19.53 15.80
CA GLY A 5 9.38 -20.76 15.02
C GLY A 5 7.95 -21.02 14.53
N ILE A 6 7.06 -20.02 14.57
CA ILE A 6 5.67 -20.15 14.12
C ILE A 6 5.62 -19.85 12.63
N LYS A 7 5.14 -20.80 11.81
CA LYS A 7 4.98 -20.61 10.35
C LYS A 7 3.57 -20.14 9.97
N ALA A 8 2.55 -20.68 10.61
CA ALA A 8 1.16 -20.34 10.36
C ALA A 8 0.31 -20.61 11.62
N ILE A 9 -0.84 -19.95 11.70
CA ILE A 9 -1.91 -20.24 12.66
C ILE A 9 -3.14 -20.54 11.83
N VAL A 10 -3.71 -21.74 11.98
CA VAL A 10 -4.89 -22.19 11.23
C VAL A 10 -6.08 -22.21 12.19
N LEU A 11 -7.14 -21.51 11.83
CA LEU A 11 -8.40 -21.46 12.56
C LEU A 11 -9.50 -22.04 11.67
N ASP A 12 -10.06 -23.19 12.05
CA ASP A 12 -11.23 -23.79 11.43
C ASP A 12 -12.36 -23.84 12.46
N MET A 13 -13.42 -23.07 12.20
CA MET A 13 -14.58 -22.98 13.08
C MET A 13 -15.67 -24.01 12.73
N GLY A 14 -15.48 -24.82 11.69
CA GLY A 14 -16.40 -25.89 11.28
C GLY A 14 -17.78 -25.42 10.79
N GLY A 15 -17.96 -24.11 10.55
CA GLY A 15 -19.25 -23.54 10.14
C GLY A 15 -19.31 -22.01 10.27
N PRO A 16 -20.46 -21.39 9.93
CA PRO A 16 -20.65 -19.95 10.09
C PRO A 16 -20.53 -19.54 11.56
N LEU A 17 -20.03 -18.33 11.78
CA LEU A 17 -19.98 -17.72 13.11
C LEU A 17 -21.41 -17.56 13.66
N ASN A 18 -21.83 -18.51 14.50
CA ASN A 18 -23.08 -18.42 15.25
C ASN A 18 -22.85 -17.57 16.51
N SER A 19 -22.72 -16.26 16.29
CA SER A 19 -22.63 -15.29 17.39
C SER A 19 -23.99 -15.15 18.08
N ALA A 20 -24.00 -15.23 19.40
CA ALA A 20 -25.21 -14.93 20.18
C ALA A 20 -25.52 -13.44 20.10
N TYR A 21 -26.74 -13.09 19.70
CA TYR A 21 -27.23 -11.72 19.71
C TYR A 21 -27.96 -11.44 21.02
N VAL A 22 -27.67 -10.30 21.67
CA VAL A 22 -28.49 -9.81 22.79
C VAL A 22 -29.87 -9.37 22.28
N ASP A 23 -29.90 -8.63 21.16
CA ASP A 23 -31.11 -8.23 20.45
C ASP A 23 -30.86 -8.30 18.94
N LYS A 24 -31.37 -9.38 18.33
CA LYS A 24 -31.11 -9.68 16.91
C LYS A 24 -31.79 -8.67 15.99
N ASP A 25 -33.03 -8.29 16.28
CA ASP A 25 -33.80 -7.41 15.39
C ASP A 25 -33.22 -6.00 15.38
N ARG A 26 -32.84 -5.49 16.56
CA ARG A 26 -32.15 -4.20 16.66
C ARG A 26 -30.80 -4.21 15.94
N PHE A 27 -30.01 -5.27 16.09
CA PHE A 27 -28.73 -5.41 15.39
C PHE A 27 -28.94 -5.41 13.87
N MET A 28 -29.86 -6.24 13.37
CA MET A 28 -30.11 -6.35 11.93
C MET A 28 -30.65 -5.05 11.33
N ASN A 29 -31.49 -4.31 12.06
CA ASN A 29 -31.97 -3.00 11.62
C ASN A 29 -30.83 -1.96 11.59
N GLY A 30 -29.96 -1.95 12.60
CA GLY A 30 -28.77 -1.10 12.63
C GLY A 30 -27.82 -1.40 11.47
N ALA A 31 -27.52 -2.68 11.24
CA ALA A 31 -26.66 -3.13 10.14
C ALA A 31 -27.22 -2.73 8.77
N LYS A 32 -28.53 -2.89 8.55
CA LYS A 32 -29.19 -2.45 7.30
C LYS A 32 -29.04 -0.96 7.07
N ASN A 33 -29.28 -0.13 8.09
CA ASN A 33 -29.14 1.31 7.99
C ASN A 33 -27.69 1.73 7.71
N TYR A 34 -26.73 1.08 8.36
CA TYR A 34 -25.31 1.34 8.14
C TYR A 34 -24.86 0.96 6.72
N ILE A 35 -25.25 -0.23 6.24
CA ILE A 35 -24.95 -0.68 4.86
C ILE A 35 -25.57 0.27 3.84
N LYS A 36 -26.80 0.74 4.09
CA LYS A 36 -27.45 1.73 3.23
C LYS A 36 -26.63 3.02 3.16
N ALA A 37 -26.20 3.56 4.31
CA ALA A 37 -25.37 4.76 4.35
C ALA A 37 -24.03 4.58 3.62
N LEU A 38 -23.37 3.42 3.74
CA LEU A 38 -22.14 3.10 3.00
C LEU A 38 -22.37 3.10 1.49
N LYS A 39 -23.49 2.55 1.02
CA LYS A 39 -23.82 2.49 -0.42
C LYS A 39 -24.26 3.83 -0.99
N GLU A 40 -24.91 4.67 -0.19
CA GLU A 40 -25.35 6.02 -0.60
C GLU A 40 -24.20 7.04 -0.61
N ASN A 41 -23.13 6.80 0.14
CA ASN A 41 -21.95 7.65 0.14
C ASN A 41 -21.14 7.49 -1.18
N PRO A 42 -20.79 8.58 -1.89
CA PRO A 42 -20.07 8.49 -3.17
C PRO A 42 -18.72 7.78 -3.10
N LEU A 43 -17.96 7.95 -2.00
CA LEU A 43 -16.66 7.32 -1.85
C LEU A 43 -16.81 5.81 -1.61
N THR A 44 -17.58 5.41 -0.59
CA THR A 44 -17.68 4.00 -0.20
C THR A 44 -18.64 3.19 -1.07
N GLY A 45 -19.60 3.83 -1.74
CA GLY A 45 -20.59 3.19 -2.60
C GLY A 45 -20.26 3.19 -4.09
N GLN A 46 -19.35 4.08 -4.54
CA GLN A 46 -19.00 4.21 -5.97
C GLN A 46 -17.50 4.24 -6.20
N GLY A 47 -16.77 5.16 -5.57
CA GLY A 47 -15.32 5.35 -5.78
C GLY A 47 -14.48 4.12 -5.45
N LEU A 48 -14.52 3.68 -4.19
CA LEU A 48 -13.76 2.52 -3.73
C LEU A 48 -14.16 1.21 -4.44
N PRO A 49 -15.46 0.91 -4.68
CA PRO A 49 -15.81 -0.27 -5.48
C PRO A 49 -15.31 -0.22 -6.93
N ALA A 50 -15.24 0.97 -7.55
CA ALA A 50 -14.90 1.12 -8.96
C ALA A 50 -13.39 1.16 -9.22
N LEU A 51 -12.61 1.80 -8.33
CA LEU A 51 -11.18 2.08 -8.52
C LEU A 51 -10.28 1.60 -7.37
N GLY A 52 -10.86 1.05 -6.30
CA GLY A 52 -10.13 0.71 -5.09
C GLY A 52 -9.48 1.92 -4.43
N THR A 53 -8.50 1.69 -3.56
CA THR A 53 -7.75 2.80 -2.95
C THR A 53 -6.83 3.51 -3.96
N ALA A 54 -6.48 2.86 -5.07
CA ALA A 54 -5.65 3.42 -6.15
C ALA A 54 -6.21 4.73 -6.74
N MET A 55 -7.50 5.03 -6.56
CA MET A 55 -8.09 6.33 -6.89
C MET A 55 -7.39 7.52 -6.21
N LEU A 56 -6.65 7.28 -5.12
CA LEU A 56 -5.92 8.31 -4.39
C LEU A 56 -4.64 8.76 -5.11
N ILE A 57 -4.11 8.02 -6.07
CA ILE A 57 -2.86 8.37 -6.78
C ILE A 57 -2.99 9.75 -7.44
N ASN A 58 -3.99 9.94 -8.30
CA ASN A 58 -4.19 11.20 -9.00
C ASN A 58 -4.56 12.34 -8.04
N LEU A 59 -5.37 12.06 -7.00
CA LEU A 59 -5.72 13.03 -5.98
C LEU A 59 -4.48 13.55 -5.24
N THR A 60 -3.69 12.65 -4.67
CA THR A 60 -2.49 12.97 -3.88
C THR A 60 -1.42 13.64 -4.74
N ASN A 61 -1.29 13.21 -6.01
CA ASN A 61 -0.40 13.84 -6.98
C ASN A 61 -0.84 15.28 -7.28
N SER A 62 -2.12 15.51 -7.57
CA SER A 62 -2.62 16.86 -7.89
C SER A 62 -2.48 17.85 -6.72
N MET A 63 -2.54 17.34 -5.50
CA MET A 63 -2.42 18.13 -4.28
C MET A 63 -0.97 18.28 -3.78
N GLY A 64 0.00 17.66 -4.46
CA GLY A 64 1.42 17.84 -4.15
C GLY A 64 1.91 17.09 -2.92
N PHE A 65 1.31 15.95 -2.59
CA PHE A 65 1.79 15.07 -1.51
C PHE A 65 1.89 13.59 -1.87
N LEU A 66 1.98 13.25 -3.15
CA LEU A 66 2.39 11.91 -3.59
C LEU A 66 3.92 11.77 -3.45
N PRO A 67 4.44 10.93 -2.55
CA PRO A 67 5.88 10.80 -2.34
C PRO A 67 6.56 10.31 -3.61
N THR A 68 7.57 11.07 -4.03
CA THR A 68 8.28 10.82 -5.28
C THR A 68 9.78 10.85 -5.04
N ARG A 69 10.47 9.79 -5.48
CA ARG A 69 11.93 9.61 -5.37
C ARG A 69 12.45 9.83 -3.94
N ASN A 70 12.12 8.90 -3.05
CA ASN A 70 12.41 8.97 -1.60
C ASN A 70 11.92 10.28 -0.96
N TYR A 71 10.64 10.63 -1.16
CA TYR A 71 10.05 11.88 -0.66
C TYR A 71 10.84 13.14 -1.07
N SER A 72 11.49 13.17 -2.23
CA SER A 72 12.21 14.36 -2.69
C SER A 72 11.24 15.44 -3.16
N THR A 73 10.20 15.03 -3.87
CA THR A 73 9.08 15.87 -4.34
C THR A 73 7.73 15.24 -3.99
N GLY A 74 6.67 16.04 -4.00
CA GLY A 74 5.29 15.61 -3.74
C GLY A 74 4.46 15.35 -5.01
N ASN A 75 5.10 15.36 -6.18
CA ASN A 75 4.47 15.14 -7.47
C ASN A 75 5.33 14.19 -8.30
N PHE A 76 4.66 13.26 -8.97
CA PHE A 76 5.23 12.34 -9.95
C PHE A 76 4.68 12.65 -11.34
N GLU A 77 5.58 12.91 -12.27
CA GLU A 77 5.25 13.27 -13.65
C GLU A 77 4.52 12.14 -14.40
N HIS A 78 4.65 10.89 -13.93
CA HIS A 78 4.01 9.71 -14.50
C HIS A 78 2.89 9.14 -13.61
N ALA A 79 2.34 9.92 -12.67
CA ALA A 79 1.30 9.44 -11.76
C ALA A 79 0.09 8.80 -12.48
N GLU A 80 -0.31 9.34 -13.64
CA GLU A 80 -1.42 8.80 -14.43
C GLU A 80 -1.20 7.33 -14.82
N SER A 81 0.04 6.94 -15.12
CA SER A 81 0.39 5.56 -15.53
C SER A 81 0.32 4.55 -14.38
N ILE A 82 0.19 5.00 -13.13
CA ILE A 82 0.01 4.15 -11.95
C ILE A 82 -1.30 4.46 -11.21
N SER A 83 -2.21 5.19 -11.87
CA SER A 83 -3.48 5.63 -11.30
C SER A 83 -4.51 4.49 -11.19
N GLY A 84 -5.55 4.69 -10.37
CA GLY A 84 -6.67 3.77 -10.29
C GLY A 84 -7.45 3.67 -11.61
N GLU A 85 -7.54 4.77 -12.35
CA GLU A 85 -8.18 4.82 -13.68
C GLU A 85 -7.42 3.96 -14.68
N HIS A 86 -6.09 4.12 -14.78
CA HIS A 86 -5.26 3.30 -15.66
C HIS A 86 -5.24 1.83 -15.24
N LEU A 87 -5.23 1.57 -13.92
CA LEU A 87 -5.37 0.22 -13.37
C LEU A 87 -6.67 -0.44 -13.86
N LEU A 88 -7.80 0.27 -13.81
CA LEU A 88 -9.09 -0.24 -14.29
C LEU A 88 -9.08 -0.51 -15.80
N GLU A 89 -8.45 0.36 -16.60
CA GLU A 89 -8.28 0.15 -18.05
C GLU A 89 -7.52 -1.15 -18.34
N ILE A 90 -6.40 -1.37 -17.66
CA ILE A 90 -5.59 -2.59 -17.81
C ILE A 90 -6.39 -3.82 -17.37
N GLN A 91 -7.05 -3.76 -16.22
CA GLN A 91 -7.86 -4.87 -15.70
C GLN A 91 -8.95 -5.28 -16.70
N SER A 92 -9.61 -4.31 -17.33
CA SER A 92 -10.64 -4.54 -18.35
C SER A 92 -10.10 -5.30 -19.57
N GLN A 93 -8.82 -5.12 -19.91
CA GLN A 93 -8.17 -5.82 -21.02
C GLN A 93 -7.64 -7.21 -20.61
N ARG A 94 -7.24 -7.37 -19.35
CA ARG A 94 -6.52 -8.56 -18.85
C ARG A 94 -7.36 -9.45 -17.93
N LYS A 95 -8.68 -9.24 -17.90
CA LYS A 95 -9.63 -9.98 -17.05
C LYS A 95 -9.37 -9.84 -15.54
N GLY A 96 -8.75 -8.73 -15.14
CA GLY A 96 -8.70 -8.31 -13.75
C GLY A 96 -10.04 -7.74 -13.29
N LYS A 97 -10.15 -7.34 -12.03
CA LYS A 97 -11.38 -6.70 -11.51
C LYS A 97 -11.14 -5.88 -10.24
N ASN A 98 -11.92 -4.82 -10.07
CA ASN A 98 -12.20 -4.21 -8.76
C ASN A 98 -13.42 -4.89 -8.10
N GLY A 99 -13.83 -4.43 -6.92
CA GLY A 99 -15.00 -5.00 -6.25
C GLY A 99 -14.69 -6.27 -5.44
N HIS A 100 -13.42 -6.60 -5.21
CA HIS A 100 -13.04 -7.79 -4.44
C HIS A 100 -13.30 -7.55 -2.94
N ALA A 101 -14.17 -8.36 -2.35
CA ALA A 101 -14.55 -8.25 -0.95
C ALA A 101 -13.61 -9.06 -0.05
N CYS A 102 -13.04 -8.41 0.97
CA CYS A 102 -12.11 -9.07 1.91
C CYS A 102 -12.78 -10.15 2.77
N LEU A 103 -14.08 -10.00 3.06
CA LEU A 103 -14.88 -10.99 3.79
C LEU A 103 -16.33 -11.00 3.31
N SER A 104 -17.03 -12.11 3.58
CA SER A 104 -18.47 -12.21 3.34
C SER A 104 -19.23 -11.12 4.09
N GLY A 105 -20.01 -10.32 3.36
CA GLY A 105 -20.79 -9.21 3.92
C GLY A 105 -20.12 -7.84 3.85
N CYS A 106 -18.88 -7.73 3.34
CA CYS A 106 -18.32 -6.43 3.00
C CYS A 106 -19.20 -5.73 1.95
N ALA A 107 -19.75 -4.56 2.28
CA ALA A 107 -20.65 -3.81 1.41
C ALA A 107 -19.92 -2.89 0.40
N ILE A 108 -18.60 -2.75 0.54
CA ILE A 108 -17.76 -1.85 -0.26
C ILE A 108 -17.02 -2.64 -1.35
N GLY A 109 -16.20 -3.63 -0.97
CA GLY A 109 -15.38 -4.38 -1.93
C GLY A 109 -14.31 -3.53 -2.60
N CYS A 110 -13.44 -2.88 -1.82
CA CYS A 110 -12.42 -1.96 -2.37
C CYS A 110 -11.21 -2.66 -2.99
N SER A 111 -10.99 -3.94 -2.70
CA SER A 111 -9.81 -4.65 -3.18
C SER A 111 -9.94 -4.96 -4.67
N ASN A 112 -8.83 -5.31 -5.28
CA ASN A 112 -8.72 -5.54 -6.71
C ASN A 112 -7.93 -6.80 -7.04
N ILE A 113 -8.07 -7.29 -8.26
CA ILE A 113 -7.26 -8.38 -8.83
C ILE A 113 -6.59 -7.84 -10.08
N TYR A 114 -5.27 -7.91 -10.10
CA TYR A 114 -4.43 -7.52 -11.22
C TYR A 114 -3.82 -8.76 -11.88
N ASN A 115 -4.02 -8.86 -13.19
CA ASN A 115 -3.48 -9.94 -13.99
C ASN A 115 -2.36 -9.44 -14.89
N ASP A 116 -1.43 -10.34 -15.18
CA ASP A 116 -0.32 -10.07 -16.08
C ASP A 116 -0.78 -9.96 -17.56
N LYS A 117 0.18 -9.73 -18.46
CA LYS A 117 -0.07 -9.58 -19.90
C LYS A 117 -0.68 -10.83 -20.56
N HIS A 118 -0.59 -12.00 -19.92
CA HIS A 118 -1.18 -13.26 -20.37
C HIS A 118 -2.57 -13.49 -19.77
N SER A 119 -3.09 -12.52 -19.00
CA SER A 119 -4.33 -12.62 -18.22
C SER A 119 -4.28 -13.67 -17.10
N ASP A 120 -3.07 -14.04 -16.66
CA ASP A 120 -2.86 -14.90 -15.51
C ASP A 120 -2.82 -14.05 -14.23
N TYR A 121 -3.29 -14.62 -13.12
CA TYR A 121 -3.29 -13.95 -11.82
C TYR A 121 -1.86 -13.56 -11.43
N LEU A 122 -1.63 -12.26 -11.20
CA LEU A 122 -0.36 -11.77 -10.72
C LEU A 122 -0.44 -11.40 -9.24
N THR A 123 -1.31 -10.45 -8.89
CA THR A 123 -1.50 -10.02 -7.50
C THR A 123 -2.95 -9.57 -7.24
N SER A 124 -3.28 -9.34 -5.98
CA SER A 124 -4.55 -8.75 -5.55
C SER A 124 -4.30 -7.77 -4.42
N GLY A 125 -5.22 -6.83 -4.22
CA GLY A 125 -4.98 -5.77 -3.22
C GLY A 125 -3.80 -4.90 -3.61
N LEU A 126 -3.66 -4.58 -4.90
CA LEU A 126 -2.72 -3.58 -5.37
C LEU A 126 -3.24 -2.20 -4.92
N GLU A 127 -2.99 -1.86 -3.65
CA GLU A 127 -3.54 -0.70 -2.97
C GLU A 127 -2.68 0.56 -3.22
N TYR A 128 -3.24 1.73 -2.88
CA TYR A 128 -2.61 3.04 -2.98
C TYR A 128 -1.19 3.10 -2.42
N GLU A 129 -1.00 2.55 -1.22
CA GLU A 129 0.28 2.59 -0.51
C GLU A 129 1.38 1.83 -1.27
N THR A 130 1.05 0.64 -1.77
CA THR A 130 1.95 -0.14 -2.63
C THR A 130 2.30 0.66 -3.89
N LEU A 131 1.31 1.25 -4.56
CA LEU A 131 1.52 2.07 -5.76
C LEU A 131 2.39 3.30 -5.48
N ALA A 132 2.19 3.98 -4.35
CA ALA A 132 2.96 5.16 -3.97
C ALA A 132 4.39 4.80 -3.57
N LEU A 133 4.60 3.77 -2.75
CA LEU A 133 5.91 3.46 -2.17
C LEU A 133 6.80 2.61 -3.08
N LEU A 134 6.23 1.67 -3.84
CA LEU A 134 6.97 0.86 -4.82
C LEU A 134 6.95 1.48 -6.23
N GLY A 135 6.02 2.42 -6.49
CA GLY A 135 5.96 3.19 -7.74
C GLY A 135 6.63 4.54 -7.62
N SER A 136 5.87 5.61 -7.37
CA SER A 136 6.35 7.00 -7.44
C SER A 136 7.54 7.28 -6.53
N ASN A 137 7.54 6.74 -5.31
CA ASN A 137 8.63 6.92 -4.35
C ASN A 137 9.95 6.29 -4.85
N CYS A 138 9.86 5.26 -5.70
CA CYS A 138 10.99 4.64 -6.39
C CYS A 138 11.23 5.21 -7.80
N GLY A 139 10.38 6.13 -8.27
CA GLY A 139 10.40 6.65 -9.64
C GLY A 139 9.99 5.61 -10.69
N ILE A 140 9.27 4.56 -10.30
CA ILE A 140 8.80 3.48 -11.18
C ILE A 140 7.37 3.78 -11.62
N SER A 141 7.11 3.68 -12.92
CA SER A 141 5.83 4.01 -13.55
C SER A 141 5.16 2.82 -14.26
N SER A 142 5.70 1.61 -14.09
CA SER A 142 5.14 0.39 -14.67
C SER A 142 4.25 -0.33 -13.64
N LEU A 143 2.94 -0.37 -13.87
CA LEU A 143 2.02 -1.15 -13.04
C LEU A 143 2.39 -2.64 -12.99
N ASP A 144 2.93 -3.20 -14.08
CA ASP A 144 3.38 -4.59 -14.13
C ASP A 144 4.55 -4.84 -13.18
N THR A 145 5.49 -3.89 -13.11
CA THR A 145 6.63 -3.97 -12.20
C THR A 145 6.19 -3.79 -10.76
N ILE A 146 5.32 -2.83 -10.48
CA ILE A 146 4.80 -2.61 -9.12
C ILE A 146 4.00 -3.82 -8.66
N ALA A 147 3.14 -4.39 -9.51
CA ALA A 147 2.39 -5.60 -9.21
C ALA A 147 3.28 -6.83 -9.00
N ALA A 148 4.41 -6.94 -9.72
CA ALA A 148 5.39 -7.99 -9.47
C ALA A 148 6.08 -7.82 -8.11
N LEU A 149 6.46 -6.60 -7.74
CA LEU A 149 7.05 -6.29 -6.43
C LEU A 149 6.04 -6.55 -5.30
N ASP A 150 4.78 -6.17 -5.50
CA ASP A 150 3.66 -6.43 -4.59
C ASP A 150 3.49 -7.94 -4.36
N LYS A 151 3.42 -8.74 -5.44
CA LYS A 151 3.40 -10.20 -5.37
C LYS A 151 4.57 -10.77 -4.55
N MET A 152 5.78 -10.26 -4.79
CA MET A 152 6.98 -10.72 -4.05
C MET A 152 6.88 -10.39 -2.55
N CYS A 153 6.36 -9.20 -2.22
CA CYS A 153 6.13 -8.80 -0.83
C CYS A 153 5.08 -9.71 -0.17
N ASP A 154 3.95 -9.94 -0.83
CA ASP A 154 2.87 -10.80 -0.33
C ASP A 154 3.33 -12.26 -0.12
N ASP A 155 4.00 -12.84 -1.11
CA ASP A 155 4.45 -14.24 -1.06
C ASP A 155 5.53 -14.45 0.02
N PHE A 156 6.42 -13.46 0.22
CA PHE A 156 7.48 -13.55 1.23
C PHE A 156 7.03 -13.10 2.63
N GLY A 157 6.00 -12.25 2.71
CA GLY A 157 5.50 -11.63 3.94
C GLY A 157 6.24 -10.35 4.33
N LEU A 158 6.50 -9.46 3.36
CA LEU A 158 7.06 -8.13 3.56
C LEU A 158 5.97 -7.06 3.50
N ASP A 159 6.15 -5.99 4.27
CA ASP A 159 5.34 -4.79 4.12
C ASP A 159 5.81 -4.00 2.87
N THR A 160 4.88 -3.69 1.96
CA THR A 160 5.17 -2.97 0.71
C THR A 160 5.60 -1.52 0.98
N ILE A 161 5.10 -0.90 2.06
CA ILE A 161 5.48 0.46 2.45
C ILE A 161 6.95 0.48 2.88
N GLU A 162 7.30 -0.35 3.87
CA GLU A 162 8.67 -0.44 4.39
C GLU A 162 9.66 -0.93 3.30
N THR A 163 9.23 -1.85 2.43
CA THR A 163 10.05 -2.33 1.30
C THR A 163 10.30 -1.23 0.28
N GLY A 164 9.26 -0.51 -0.15
CA GLY A 164 9.39 0.59 -1.11
C GLY A 164 10.19 1.77 -0.56
N ALA A 165 10.03 2.10 0.71
CA ALA A 165 10.87 3.09 1.38
C ALA A 165 12.34 2.64 1.45
N THR A 166 12.60 1.35 1.75
CA THR A 166 13.95 0.76 1.75
C THR A 166 14.59 0.82 0.36
N ILE A 167 13.85 0.52 -0.70
CA ILE A 167 14.32 0.66 -2.09
C ILE A 167 14.62 2.13 -2.40
N GLY A 168 13.76 3.06 -1.98
CA GLY A 168 13.95 4.50 -2.14
C GLY A 168 15.26 4.99 -1.50
N VAL A 169 15.62 4.53 -0.29
CA VAL A 169 16.91 4.89 0.32
C VAL A 169 18.10 4.24 -0.38
N CYS A 170 17.95 3.02 -0.93
CA CYS A 170 18.98 2.40 -1.79
C CYS A 170 19.23 3.21 -3.06
N MET A 171 18.16 3.75 -3.67
CA MET A 171 18.24 4.63 -4.83
C MET A 171 18.90 5.97 -4.46
N GLU A 172 18.54 6.57 -3.32
CA GLU A 172 19.19 7.81 -2.83
C GLU A 172 20.69 7.59 -2.52
N ALA A 173 21.06 6.40 -2.04
CA ALA A 173 22.46 6.01 -1.82
C ALA A 173 23.24 5.68 -3.10
N GLY A 174 22.60 5.72 -4.27
CA GLY A 174 23.22 5.42 -5.56
C GLY A 174 23.57 3.94 -5.77
N LYS A 175 22.90 3.01 -5.05
CA LYS A 175 23.08 1.56 -5.28
C LYS A 175 22.43 1.10 -6.57
N ILE A 176 21.28 1.69 -6.89
CA ILE A 176 20.58 1.61 -8.18
C ILE A 176 20.01 3.00 -8.51
N GLY A 177 19.57 3.23 -9.74
CA GLY A 177 18.95 4.51 -10.13
C GLY A 177 17.46 4.58 -9.77
N PHE A 178 16.93 5.78 -9.52
CA PHE A 178 15.47 5.97 -9.48
C PHE A 178 14.86 5.56 -10.83
N GLY A 179 13.80 4.77 -10.79
CA GLY A 179 13.17 4.18 -11.98
C GLY A 179 13.85 2.92 -12.52
N ASP A 180 14.91 2.41 -11.86
CA ASP A 180 15.50 1.11 -12.22
C ASP A 180 14.61 -0.05 -11.73
N GLU A 181 13.65 -0.41 -12.57
CA GLU A 181 12.67 -1.48 -12.31
C GLU A 181 13.32 -2.84 -12.02
N GLN A 182 14.33 -3.22 -12.81
CA GLN A 182 15.02 -4.50 -12.65
C GLN A 182 15.94 -4.48 -11.42
N GLY A 183 16.56 -3.34 -11.13
CA GLY A 183 17.29 -3.12 -9.89
C GLY A 183 16.39 -3.29 -8.66
N ALA A 184 15.19 -2.69 -8.67
CA ALA A 184 14.23 -2.82 -7.58
C ALA A 184 13.82 -4.27 -7.33
N ILE A 185 13.50 -5.03 -8.39
CA ILE A 185 13.19 -6.47 -8.30
C ILE A 185 14.35 -7.23 -7.66
N LYS A 186 15.58 -7.01 -8.15
CA LYS A 186 16.78 -7.68 -7.61
C LYS A 186 17.03 -7.38 -6.14
N LEU A 187 16.75 -6.17 -5.67
CA LEU A 187 16.88 -5.85 -4.24
C LEU A 187 15.93 -6.68 -3.38
N VAL A 188 14.68 -6.89 -3.83
CA VAL A 188 13.73 -7.76 -3.13
C VAL A 188 14.16 -9.23 -3.23
N GLU A 189 14.64 -9.68 -4.39
CA GLU A 189 15.22 -11.02 -4.55
C GLU A 189 16.39 -11.26 -3.58
N GLU A 190 17.24 -10.26 -3.35
CA GLU A 190 18.31 -10.35 -2.36
C GLU A 190 17.79 -10.47 -0.92
N MET A 191 16.76 -9.70 -0.55
CA MET A 191 16.09 -9.83 0.75
C MET A 191 15.56 -11.26 0.94
N MET A 192 14.89 -11.80 -0.08
CA MET A 192 14.32 -13.14 -0.07
C MET A 192 15.40 -14.24 0.01
N ALA A 193 16.48 -14.07 -0.74
CA ALA A 193 17.62 -14.99 -0.76
C ALA A 193 18.47 -14.91 0.52
N GLY A 194 18.31 -13.85 1.33
CA GLY A 194 19.07 -13.66 2.56
C GLY A 194 20.56 -13.44 2.30
N THR A 195 20.91 -12.79 1.19
CA THR A 195 22.31 -12.38 0.91
C THR A 195 22.81 -11.42 1.99
N GLU A 196 24.11 -11.15 2.05
CA GLU A 196 24.65 -10.20 3.04
C GLU A 196 24.01 -8.80 2.89
N PHE A 197 23.84 -8.33 1.65
CA PHE A 197 23.16 -7.07 1.41
C PHE A 197 21.65 -7.18 1.65
N GLY A 198 21.00 -8.24 1.18
CA GLY A 198 19.59 -8.52 1.45
C GLY A 198 19.23 -8.56 2.94
N LYS A 199 20.12 -9.07 3.80
CA LYS A 199 19.96 -9.03 5.26
C LYS A 199 20.00 -7.60 5.82
N ILE A 200 20.84 -6.73 5.26
CA ILE A 200 20.87 -5.30 5.63
C ILE A 200 19.55 -4.64 5.23
N LEU A 201 19.07 -4.92 4.02
CA LEU A 201 17.80 -4.39 3.52
C LEU A 201 16.61 -4.89 4.35
N GLY A 202 16.59 -6.18 4.71
CA GLY A 202 15.55 -6.79 5.52
C GLY A 202 15.48 -6.33 6.98
N GLN A 203 16.41 -5.47 7.44
CA GLN A 203 16.29 -4.79 8.73
C GLN A 203 15.47 -3.49 8.66
N GLY A 204 14.92 -3.15 7.49
CA GLY A 204 14.06 -2.00 7.27
C GLY A 204 14.82 -0.71 6.94
N THR A 205 14.05 0.30 6.56
CA THR A 205 14.47 1.55 5.91
C THR A 205 15.47 2.31 6.76
N VAL A 206 15.23 2.40 8.08
CA VAL A 206 16.10 3.12 9.02
C VAL A 206 17.45 2.46 9.16
N TYR A 207 17.49 1.13 9.25
CA TYR A 207 18.76 0.41 9.38
C TYR A 207 19.53 0.45 8.05
N ALA A 208 18.87 0.11 6.95
CA ALA A 208 19.46 0.11 5.62
C ALA A 208 20.01 1.50 5.25
N GLY A 209 19.21 2.56 5.43
CA GLY A 209 19.64 3.93 5.14
C GLY A 209 20.87 4.35 5.95
N LYS A 210 20.96 3.98 7.24
CA LYS A 210 22.13 4.26 8.07
C LYS A 210 23.38 3.52 7.59
N GLN A 211 23.25 2.22 7.25
CA GLN A 211 24.36 1.44 6.70
C GLN A 211 24.86 1.98 5.36
N LEU A 212 23.95 2.56 4.57
CA LEU A 212 24.25 3.14 3.27
C LEU A 212 24.72 4.60 3.32
N GLY A 213 24.77 5.22 4.50
CA GLY A 213 25.20 6.61 4.67
C GLY A 213 24.17 7.64 4.18
N VAL A 214 22.90 7.26 4.03
CA VAL A 214 21.82 8.17 3.64
C VAL A 214 21.52 9.12 4.81
N GLN A 215 21.63 10.42 4.55
CA GLN A 215 21.43 11.43 5.59
C GLN A 215 19.96 11.62 5.95
N ARG A 216 19.07 11.55 4.95
CA ARG A 216 17.65 11.82 5.10
C ARG A 216 16.87 10.53 4.91
N ILE A 217 16.54 9.90 6.03
CA ILE A 217 15.73 8.68 6.04
C ILE A 217 14.30 9.05 6.46
N PRO A 218 13.29 8.95 5.56
CA PRO A 218 11.91 9.30 5.88
C PRO A 218 11.28 8.25 6.81
N ALA A 219 11.40 8.46 8.12
CA ALA A 219 10.88 7.53 9.13
C ALA A 219 10.54 8.23 10.45
N VAL A 220 9.61 7.65 11.21
CA VAL A 220 9.30 8.05 12.59
C VAL A 220 9.25 6.81 13.48
N LYS A 221 9.91 6.88 14.64
CA LYS A 221 10.02 5.77 15.62
C LYS A 221 10.53 4.44 15.02
N GLY A 222 11.34 4.51 13.96
CA GLY A 222 11.93 3.33 13.33
C GLY A 222 11.13 2.74 12.17
N GLN A 223 9.92 3.24 11.91
CA GLN A 223 9.07 2.83 10.77
C GLN A 223 9.11 3.89 9.66
N ALA A 224 9.17 3.45 8.41
CA ALA A 224 9.11 4.33 7.25
C ALA A 224 7.83 5.16 7.21
N LEU A 225 7.90 6.35 6.61
CA LEU A 225 6.68 7.12 6.30
C LEU A 225 5.79 6.35 5.31
N ALA A 226 4.49 6.37 5.55
CA ALA A 226 3.46 5.97 4.58
C ALA A 226 3.26 7.00 3.46
N GLY A 227 2.47 6.65 2.46
CA GLY A 227 2.31 7.25 1.12
C GLY A 227 1.86 8.70 1.03
N TYR A 228 1.93 9.48 2.11
CA TYR A 228 1.53 10.87 2.17
C TYR A 228 2.71 11.73 2.56
N ASP A 229 3.09 12.68 1.70
CA ASP A 229 4.12 13.66 2.03
C ASP A 229 3.64 14.64 3.12
N PRO A 230 4.19 14.59 4.35
CA PRO A 230 3.71 15.42 5.44
C PRO A 230 4.05 16.91 5.27
N ARG A 231 4.91 17.27 4.31
CA ARG A 231 5.25 18.68 4.02
C ARG A 231 4.06 19.44 3.47
N ALA A 232 3.25 18.79 2.62
CA ALA A 232 2.01 19.35 2.11
C ALA A 232 0.80 18.99 3.01
N LEU A 233 0.78 17.78 3.58
CA LEU A 233 -0.31 17.31 4.45
C LEU A 233 0.08 17.37 5.95
N LYS A 234 0.16 18.59 6.49
CA LYS A 234 0.72 18.86 7.83
C LYS A 234 0.03 18.12 8.97
N GLY A 235 -1.28 17.93 8.89
CA GLY A 235 -2.04 17.19 9.91
C GLY A 235 -1.58 15.73 9.99
N THR A 236 -1.35 15.07 8.85
CA THR A 236 -0.77 13.73 8.80
C THR A 236 0.66 13.70 9.35
N GLY A 237 1.44 14.77 9.16
CA GLY A 237 2.73 14.93 9.81
C GLY A 237 2.65 14.88 11.35
N VAL A 238 1.61 15.48 11.94
CA VAL A 238 1.34 15.36 13.38
C VAL A 238 1.00 13.91 13.72
N THR A 239 0.09 13.27 12.98
CA THR A 239 -0.26 11.86 13.20
C THR A 239 0.99 10.99 13.22
N PHE A 240 1.84 11.05 12.19
CA PHE A 240 3.08 10.28 12.11
C PHE A 240 3.99 10.54 13.31
N ALA A 241 4.12 11.79 13.74
CA ALA A 241 4.92 12.17 14.90
C ALA A 241 4.37 11.59 16.22
N THR A 242 3.05 11.52 16.40
CA THR A 242 2.42 11.25 17.70
C THR A 242 1.93 9.82 17.88
N THR A 243 1.59 9.12 16.80
CA THR A 243 1.04 7.75 16.88
C THR A 243 2.01 6.79 17.61
N PRO A 244 1.53 5.88 18.47
CA PRO A 244 2.40 4.99 19.24
C PRO A 244 3.13 3.95 18.38
N ILE A 245 2.66 3.69 17.15
CA ILE A 245 3.16 2.58 16.31
C ILE A 245 4.24 2.98 15.30
N GLY A 246 4.56 4.25 15.10
CA GLY A 246 5.47 4.70 14.03
C GLY A 246 4.72 5.43 12.91
N ALA A 247 5.31 5.80 11.79
CA ALA A 247 4.64 6.67 10.79
C ALA A 247 3.50 6.02 9.98
N ASP A 248 2.44 5.61 10.68
CA ASP A 248 1.26 4.92 10.16
C ASP A 248 0.09 5.90 9.96
N HIS A 249 -0.46 5.90 8.75
CA HIS A 249 -1.53 6.79 8.32
C HIS A 249 -2.93 6.28 8.72
N THR A 250 -3.07 4.99 9.03
CA THR A 250 -4.35 4.38 9.41
C THR A 250 -4.80 4.80 10.81
N ALA A 251 -3.85 5.26 11.63
CA ALA A 251 -4.16 5.87 12.93
C ALA A 251 -5.04 7.12 12.75
N GLU A 252 -4.74 7.96 11.75
CA GLU A 252 -5.57 9.08 11.30
C GLU A 252 -4.96 9.77 10.06
N ILE A 253 -5.78 10.08 9.05
CA ILE A 253 -5.38 10.97 7.95
C ILE A 253 -6.14 12.29 8.06
N TYR A 254 -5.43 13.37 8.36
CA TYR A 254 -6.01 14.70 8.43
C TYR A 254 -5.97 15.40 7.07
N TRP A 255 -7.07 15.28 6.32
CA TRP A 255 -7.31 16.03 5.08
C TRP A 255 -7.69 17.50 5.34
N ALA A 256 -7.01 18.17 6.27
CA ALA A 256 -7.26 19.57 6.58
C ALA A 256 -6.82 20.44 5.39
N PHE A 257 -7.72 20.58 4.41
CA PHE A 257 -7.57 21.51 3.31
C PHE A 257 -7.44 22.91 3.89
N ARG A 258 -6.40 23.64 3.47
CA ARG A 258 -6.44 25.11 3.55
C ARG A 258 -7.61 25.55 2.68
N VAL A 259 -8.74 25.86 3.31
CA VAL A 259 -9.77 26.73 2.73
C VAL A 259 -9.23 28.15 2.66
#